data_AF-A0A971TVE0-F1
#
_entry.id   AF-A0A971TVE0-F1
#
_cell.length_a   1.000
_cell.length_b   1.000
_cell.length_c   1.000
_cell.angle_alpha   90.00
_cell.angle_beta   90.00
_cell.angle_gamma   90.00
#
_symmetry.space_group_name_H-M   'P 1'
#
loop_
_entity.id
_entity.type
_entity.pdbx_description
1 polymer ?
#
loop_
_entity_poly.entity_id
_entity_poly.type
_entity_poly.pdbx_seq_one_letter_code
_entity_poly.pdbx_strand_id
1 'polypeptide(L)'
;MITTKDILNFAITRKRFTRKELTDYLKSQVKDDSLSSLSEQLDRLLKSNHLVRLERGVYSLSGASKNIFIPFLSNELMQLNLRLRAKFPFVNYCVWSSQSIAPYMHHIPFLNYTYVDVDRDVTEAVFDLLNSDSLVRVFLCPSQNDFSRYISGNESVIVRPLISEAPLQTIQGFSAPTIEKILVDVAGDLEFDFLQGAEISYFYRNVVQRHNISKSKLLRYATRRGRRLQVEQLYLNSL
;
A
#
# COMPACT_ATOMS: atom_id res chain seq x y z
N MET A 1 10.54 20.93 -31.74
CA MET A 1 11.09 19.93 -30.79
C MET A 1 10.34 20.06 -29.48
N ILE A 2 9.66 18.99 -29.02
CA ILE A 2 8.96 18.97 -27.72
C ILE A 2 10.01 19.23 -26.64
N THR A 3 9.72 20.04 -25.62
CA THR A 3 10.65 20.30 -24.52
C THR A 3 10.09 19.82 -23.18
N THR A 4 10.97 19.55 -22.22
CA THR A 4 10.58 19.19 -20.86
C THR A 4 9.69 20.25 -20.19
N LYS A 5 9.81 21.52 -20.60
CA LYS A 5 8.96 22.63 -20.14
C LYS A 5 7.51 22.47 -20.60
N ASP A 6 7.27 21.97 -21.81
CA ASP A 6 5.91 21.79 -22.35
C ASP A 6 5.16 20.70 -21.58
N ILE A 7 5.86 19.62 -21.25
CA ILE A 7 5.32 18.52 -20.43
C ILE A 7 5.01 19.02 -19.01
N LEU A 8 5.89 19.83 -18.41
CA LEU A 8 5.66 20.39 -17.08
C LEU A 8 4.51 21.40 -17.06
N ASN A 9 4.38 22.26 -18.06
CA ASN A 9 3.24 23.19 -18.19
C ASN A 9 1.90 22.45 -18.32
N PHE A 10 1.88 21.36 -19.09
CA PHE A 10 0.70 20.49 -19.16
C PHE A 10 0.42 19.81 -17.81
N ALA A 11 1.46 19.39 -17.10
CA ALA A 11 1.31 18.76 -15.79
C ALA A 11 0.91 19.74 -14.68
N ILE A 12 1.23 21.04 -14.79
CA ILE A 12 0.80 22.09 -13.85
C ILE A 12 -0.72 22.31 -13.94
N THR A 13 -1.28 22.24 -15.14
CA THR A 13 -2.71 22.47 -15.36
C THR A 13 -3.59 21.26 -15.01
N ARG A 14 -3.02 20.06 -14.83
CA ARG A 14 -3.76 18.83 -14.52
C ARG A 14 -3.17 18.05 -13.34
N LYS A 15 -4.00 17.77 -12.31
CA LYS A 15 -3.59 16.93 -11.16
C LYS A 15 -3.03 15.55 -11.54
N ARG A 16 -3.55 14.95 -12.61
CA ARG A 16 -3.08 13.68 -13.20
C ARG A 16 -3.36 13.70 -14.70
N PHE A 17 -2.54 13.01 -15.48
CA PHE A 17 -2.74 12.90 -16.92
C PHE A 17 -2.23 11.56 -17.46
N THR A 18 -2.83 11.11 -18.56
CA THR A 18 -2.37 9.91 -19.28
C THR A 18 -1.36 10.25 -20.37
N ARG A 19 -0.58 9.26 -20.80
CA ARG A 19 0.30 9.42 -21.98
C ARG A 19 -0.48 9.86 -23.22
N LYS A 20 -1.71 9.35 -23.38
CA LYS A 20 -2.60 9.70 -24.49
C LYS A 20 -2.99 11.18 -24.43
N GLU A 21 -3.47 11.66 -23.29
CA GLU A 21 -3.82 13.06 -23.08
C GLU A 21 -2.64 14.02 -23.34
N LEU A 22 -1.44 13.66 -22.87
CA LEU A 22 -0.23 14.46 -23.13
C LEU A 22 0.10 14.47 -24.63
N THR A 23 -0.04 13.34 -25.30
CA THR A 23 0.24 13.22 -26.74
C THR A 23 -0.75 14.04 -27.56
N ASP A 24 -2.04 13.98 -27.23
CA ASP A 24 -3.10 14.72 -27.90
C ASP A 24 -2.92 16.23 -27.70
N TYR A 25 -2.53 16.66 -26.49
CA TYR A 25 -2.22 18.06 -26.19
C TYR A 25 -1.02 18.56 -26.99
N LEU A 26 0.09 17.80 -27.03
CA LEU A 26 1.29 18.22 -27.74
C LEU A 26 1.11 18.25 -29.26
N LYS A 27 0.32 17.32 -29.83
CA LYS A 27 -0.07 17.35 -31.25
C LYS A 27 -0.90 18.59 -31.62
N SER A 28 -1.68 19.11 -30.68
CA SER A 28 -2.48 20.32 -30.91
C SER A 28 -1.64 21.61 -30.87
N GLN A 29 -0.45 21.56 -30.25
CA GLN A 29 0.43 22.73 -30.03
C GLN A 29 1.66 22.74 -30.95
N VAL A 30 2.18 21.58 -31.35
CA VAL A 30 3.44 21.44 -32.12
C VAL A 30 3.17 20.67 -33.40
N LYS A 31 3.35 21.33 -34.57
CA LYS A 31 3.17 20.78 -35.92
C LYS A 31 4.22 19.72 -36.35
N ASP A 32 5.00 19.17 -35.42
CA ASP A 32 6.22 18.41 -35.73
C ASP A 32 6.24 17.03 -35.04
N ASP A 33 6.34 15.97 -35.85
CA ASP A 33 5.95 14.57 -35.60
C ASP A 33 6.89 13.75 -34.69
N SER A 34 7.76 14.39 -33.90
CA SER A 34 8.78 13.67 -33.11
C SER A 34 8.25 13.07 -31.80
N LEU A 35 7.32 12.11 -31.91
CA LEU A 35 6.80 11.29 -30.80
C LEU A 35 7.89 10.40 -30.14
N SER A 36 9.00 10.16 -30.85
CA SER A 36 10.16 9.41 -30.34
C SER A 36 10.81 10.09 -29.14
N SER A 37 10.87 11.42 -29.12
CA SER A 37 11.45 12.20 -28.02
C SER A 37 10.56 12.23 -26.76
N LEU A 38 9.25 12.01 -26.90
CA LEU A 38 8.31 12.10 -25.78
C LEU A 38 8.53 11.00 -24.74
N SER A 39 8.87 9.77 -25.17
CA SER A 39 9.25 8.69 -24.24
C SER A 39 10.48 9.08 -23.42
N GLU A 40 11.52 9.56 -24.10
CA GLU A 40 12.81 9.87 -23.50
C GLU A 40 12.70 11.05 -22.52
N GLN A 41 11.89 12.05 -22.86
CA GLN A 41 11.62 13.20 -21.99
C GLN A 41 10.77 12.84 -20.78
N LEU A 42 9.76 11.96 -20.93
CA LEU A 42 9.01 11.41 -19.80
C LEU A 42 9.92 10.62 -18.87
N ASP A 43 10.74 9.72 -19.41
CA ASP A 43 11.69 8.94 -18.61
C ASP A 43 12.71 9.82 -17.90
N ARG A 44 13.17 10.90 -18.56
CA ARG A 44 14.05 11.89 -17.93
C ARG A 44 13.37 12.62 -16.78
N LEU A 45 12.12 13.06 -16.94
CA LEU A 45 11.35 13.75 -15.90
C LEU A 45 10.96 12.83 -14.72
N LEU A 46 10.77 11.54 -15.00
CA LEU A 46 10.59 10.51 -13.97
C LEU A 46 11.90 10.27 -13.20
N LYS A 47 13.03 10.13 -13.91
CA LYS A 47 14.36 9.99 -13.28
C LYS A 47 14.76 11.21 -12.46
N SER A 48 14.37 12.42 -12.89
CA SER A 48 14.67 13.67 -12.20
C SER A 48 13.64 14.04 -11.12
N ASN A 49 12.70 13.15 -10.78
CA ASN A 49 11.66 13.37 -9.76
C ASN A 49 10.78 14.60 -9.98
N HIS A 50 10.65 15.10 -11.21
CA HIS A 50 9.71 16.19 -11.52
C HIS A 50 8.30 15.65 -11.79
N LEU A 51 8.21 14.42 -12.30
CA LEU A 51 6.98 13.66 -12.45
C LEU A 51 7.08 12.36 -11.64
N VAL A 52 5.94 11.90 -11.15
CA VAL A 52 5.76 10.56 -10.62
C VAL A 52 4.79 9.76 -11.48
N ARG A 53 5.08 8.47 -11.63
CA ARG A 53 4.19 7.52 -12.29
C ARG A 53 3.24 6.92 -11.26
N LEU A 54 1.95 7.23 -11.38
CA LEU A 54 0.92 6.76 -10.44
C LEU A 54 0.47 5.33 -10.76
N GLU A 55 0.24 5.06 -12.05
CA GLU A 55 -0.17 3.76 -12.58
C GLU A 55 0.45 3.55 -13.97
N ARG A 56 0.20 2.38 -14.59
CA ARG A 56 0.67 2.10 -15.94
C ARG A 56 0.10 3.13 -16.94
N GLY A 57 0.93 4.11 -17.30
CA GLY A 57 0.59 5.15 -18.28
C GLY A 57 -0.06 6.42 -17.71
N VAL A 58 -0.12 6.55 -16.37
CA VAL A 58 -0.68 7.72 -15.66
C VAL A 58 0.44 8.44 -14.89
N TYR A 59 0.54 9.75 -15.07
CA TYR A 59 1.60 10.60 -14.51
C TYR A 59 1.02 11.81 -13.75
N SER A 60 1.80 12.37 -12.83
CA SER A 60 1.48 13.59 -12.07
C SER A 60 2.75 14.33 -11.68
N LEU A 61 2.67 15.64 -11.40
CA LEU A 61 3.76 16.42 -10.82
C LEU A 61 4.09 15.92 -9.42
N SER A 62 5.37 15.74 -9.10
CA SER A 62 5.78 15.28 -7.76
C SER A 62 5.20 16.11 -6.61
N GLY A 63 5.17 17.44 -6.73
CA GLY A 63 4.64 18.34 -5.69
C GLY A 63 3.11 18.42 -5.61
N ALA A 64 2.39 18.01 -6.65
CA ALA A 64 0.92 17.92 -6.66
C ALA A 64 0.41 16.48 -6.46
N SER A 65 1.32 15.51 -6.49
CA SER A 65 1.01 14.11 -6.34
C SER A 65 0.84 13.76 -4.87
N LYS A 66 -0.24 13.04 -4.57
CA LYS A 66 -0.44 12.46 -3.24
C LYS A 66 0.78 11.60 -2.85
N ASN A 67 1.14 11.60 -1.57
CA ASN A 67 2.38 10.99 -1.11
C ASN A 67 2.40 9.49 -1.35
N ILE A 68 3.59 8.94 -1.62
CA ILE A 68 3.83 7.50 -1.57
C ILE A 68 3.61 7.04 -0.12
N PHE A 69 2.89 5.94 0.06
CA PHE A 69 2.65 5.38 1.39
C PHE A 69 3.91 4.72 1.93
N ILE A 70 4.39 5.22 3.07
CA ILE A 70 5.50 4.64 3.84
C ILE A 70 4.90 4.15 5.17
N PRO A 71 4.93 2.84 5.44
CA PRO A 71 4.43 2.30 6.70
C PRO A 71 5.31 2.75 7.86
N PHE A 72 4.76 2.65 9.08
CA PHE A 72 5.54 2.91 10.28
C PHE A 72 6.66 1.89 10.42
N LEU A 73 7.88 2.37 10.69
CA LEU A 73 9.08 1.56 10.86
C LEU A 73 9.66 1.84 12.24
N SER A 74 9.85 0.78 13.02
CA SER A 74 10.57 0.81 14.30
C SER A 74 11.79 -0.11 14.25
N ASN A 75 12.68 0.03 15.22
CA ASN A 75 13.85 -0.84 15.32
C ASN A 75 13.43 -2.30 15.51
N GLU A 76 12.36 -2.57 16.26
CA GLU A 76 11.81 -3.89 16.52
C GLU A 76 11.30 -4.53 15.21
N LEU A 77 10.55 -3.78 14.39
CA LEU A 77 10.11 -4.25 13.07
C LEU A 77 11.29 -4.54 12.14
N MET A 78 12.31 -3.67 12.14
CA MET A 78 13.50 -3.86 11.31
C MET A 78 14.26 -5.12 11.72
N GLN A 79 14.44 -5.36 13.03
CA GLN A 79 15.08 -6.57 13.54
C GLN A 79 14.28 -7.83 13.18
N LEU A 80 12.95 -7.77 13.31
CA LEU A 80 12.06 -8.85 12.91
C LEU A 80 12.19 -9.17 11.41
N ASN A 81 12.19 -8.15 10.55
CA ASN A 81 12.40 -8.32 9.11
C ASN A 81 13.77 -8.95 8.79
N LEU A 82 14.84 -8.55 9.48
CA LEU A 82 16.18 -9.14 9.27
C LEU A 82 16.20 -10.62 9.70
N ARG A 83 15.59 -10.97 10.83
CA ARG A 83 15.48 -12.36 11.31
C ARG A 83 14.71 -13.24 10.32
N LEU A 84 13.55 -12.76 9.86
CA LEU A 84 12.74 -13.49 8.88
C LEU A 84 13.50 -13.69 7.58
N ARG A 85 14.17 -12.65 7.07
CA ARG A 85 14.99 -12.75 5.85
C ARG A 85 16.13 -13.76 5.97
N ALA A 86 16.78 -13.83 7.14
CA ALA A 86 17.89 -14.75 7.38
C ALA A 86 17.43 -16.21 7.48
N LYS A 87 16.28 -16.47 8.12
CA LYS A 87 15.74 -17.83 8.31
C LYS A 87 14.93 -18.32 7.11
N PHE A 88 14.26 -17.42 6.40
CA PHE A 88 13.36 -17.72 5.29
C PHE A 88 13.69 -16.89 4.02
N PRO A 89 14.89 -17.06 3.43
CA PRO A 89 15.37 -16.18 2.36
C PRO A 89 14.58 -16.25 1.04
N PHE A 90 13.82 -17.32 0.83
CA PHE A 90 13.05 -17.56 -0.40
C PHE A 90 11.54 -17.42 -0.23
N VAL A 91 11.08 -17.09 0.98
CA VAL A 91 9.66 -16.95 1.30
C VAL A 91 9.20 -15.54 0.98
N ASN A 92 8.01 -15.40 0.38
CA ASN A 92 7.38 -14.10 0.32
C ASN A 92 6.74 -13.77 1.67
N TYR A 93 7.08 -12.60 2.17
CA TYR A 93 6.52 -12.11 3.41
C TYR A 93 6.39 -10.60 3.39
N CYS A 94 5.56 -10.04 4.27
CA CYS A 94 5.65 -8.64 4.65
C CYS A 94 5.38 -8.47 6.14
N VAL A 95 6.05 -7.48 6.73
CA VAL A 95 5.90 -7.12 8.14
C VAL A 95 5.43 -5.68 8.23
N TRP A 96 4.50 -5.39 9.13
CA TRP A 96 4.04 -4.02 9.38
C TRP A 96 3.30 -3.89 10.70
N SER A 97 3.18 -2.65 11.21
CA SER A 97 2.46 -2.36 12.45
C SER A 97 1.14 -1.65 12.17
N SER A 98 0.13 -1.88 13.04
CA SER A 98 -1.11 -1.11 13.11
C SER A 98 -0.88 0.40 13.26
N GLN A 99 0.27 0.82 13.79
CA GLN A 99 0.64 2.24 13.83
C GLN A 99 0.75 2.88 12.45
N SER A 100 0.97 2.08 11.39
CA SER A 100 1.00 2.54 10.00
C SER A 100 -0.35 3.07 9.52
N ILE A 101 -1.46 2.68 10.16
CA ILE A 101 -2.81 3.05 9.75
C ILE A 101 -3.48 4.05 10.70
N ALA A 102 -2.95 4.21 11.91
CA ALA A 102 -3.45 5.15 12.92
C ALA A 102 -3.68 6.59 12.39
N PRO A 103 -2.80 7.19 11.54
CA PRO A 103 -3.00 8.55 11.05
C PRO A 103 -4.25 8.76 10.19
N TYR A 104 -4.87 7.69 9.69
CA TYR A 104 -6.07 7.76 8.84
C TYR A 104 -7.37 7.47 9.60
N MET A 105 -7.27 7.09 10.87
CA MET A 105 -8.42 6.80 11.72
C MET A 105 -8.99 8.09 12.31
N HIS A 106 -10.30 8.15 12.54
CA HIS A 106 -10.95 9.23 13.26
C HIS A 106 -10.82 9.03 14.77
N HIS A 107 -11.00 7.79 15.24
CA HIS A 107 -10.74 7.39 16.62
C HIS A 107 -9.49 6.52 16.67
N ILE A 108 -8.44 6.98 17.34
CA ILE A 108 -7.18 6.22 17.48
C ILE A 108 -7.33 5.28 18.69
N PRO A 109 -7.48 3.96 18.49
CA PRO A 109 -7.46 3.02 19.59
C PRO A 109 -6.02 2.81 20.05
N PHE A 110 -5.84 2.21 21.22
CA PHE A 110 -4.55 1.68 21.63
C PHE A 110 -4.24 0.42 20.79
N LEU A 111 -3.68 0.60 19.59
CA LEU A 111 -3.37 -0.47 18.63
C LEU A 111 -1.85 -0.70 18.55
N ASN A 112 -1.37 -1.73 19.24
CA ASN A 112 0.02 -2.17 19.17
C ASN A 112 0.10 -3.59 18.60
N TYR A 113 -0.40 -3.76 17.38
CA TYR A 113 -0.32 -5.03 16.66
C TYR A 113 0.80 -4.98 15.63
N THR A 114 1.60 -6.05 15.60
CA THR A 114 2.56 -6.32 14.53
C THR A 114 2.03 -7.45 13.68
N TYR A 115 1.84 -7.21 12.40
CA TYR A 115 1.37 -8.21 11.43
C TYR A 115 2.57 -8.80 10.69
N VAL A 116 2.60 -10.12 10.61
CA VAL A 116 3.57 -10.91 9.86
C VAL A 116 2.80 -11.77 8.86
N ASP A 117 2.76 -11.30 7.61
CA ASP A 117 2.09 -12.00 6.52
C ASP A 117 3.13 -12.83 5.78
N VAL A 118 2.99 -14.16 5.74
CA VAL A 118 3.97 -15.08 5.14
C VAL A 118 3.30 -16.12 4.25
N ASP A 119 4.01 -16.69 3.28
CA ASP A 119 3.45 -17.76 2.44
C ASP A 119 2.79 -18.86 3.28
N ARG A 120 1.63 -19.35 2.82
CA ARG A 120 0.76 -20.24 3.60
C ARG A 120 1.52 -21.45 4.17
N ASP A 121 2.37 -22.05 3.36
CA ASP A 121 3.08 -23.29 3.67
C ASP A 121 4.14 -23.13 4.79
N VAL A 122 4.50 -21.90 5.14
CA VAL A 122 5.50 -21.61 6.19
C VAL A 122 4.93 -20.84 7.38
N THR A 123 3.61 -20.62 7.42
CA THR A 123 2.96 -19.82 8.48
C THR A 123 3.22 -20.40 9.88
N GLU A 124 3.10 -21.73 10.03
CA GLU A 124 3.39 -22.45 11.29
C GLU A 124 4.85 -22.33 11.70
N ALA A 125 5.79 -22.56 10.78
CA ALA A 125 7.23 -22.47 11.07
C ALA A 125 7.65 -21.05 11.48
N VAL A 126 7.03 -20.02 10.89
CA VAL A 126 7.24 -18.63 11.30
C VAL A 126 6.63 -18.37 12.67
N PHE A 127 5.42 -18.88 12.94
CA PHE A 127 4.80 -18.77 14.26
C PHE A 127 5.69 -19.39 15.34
N ASP A 128 6.16 -20.62 15.16
CA ASP A 128 7.02 -21.31 16.12
C ASP A 128 8.32 -20.53 16.39
N LEU A 129 8.97 -20.03 15.33
CA LEU A 129 10.18 -19.22 15.44
C LEU A 129 9.95 -17.94 16.26
N LEU A 130 8.82 -17.26 16.04
CA LEU A 130 8.54 -16.01 16.73
C LEU A 130 8.08 -16.27 18.17
N ASN A 131 7.34 -17.35 18.41
CA ASN A 131 6.81 -17.68 19.72
C ASN A 131 7.90 -18.15 20.70
N SER A 132 9.01 -18.74 20.21
CA SER A 132 10.11 -19.17 21.08
C SER A 132 10.93 -18.02 21.67
N ASP A 133 11.04 -16.91 20.94
CA ASP A 133 12.02 -15.84 21.21
C ASP A 133 11.38 -14.50 21.59
N SER A 134 10.04 -14.40 21.56
CA SER A 134 9.34 -13.13 21.71
C SER A 134 8.90 -12.86 23.15
N LEU A 135 9.17 -11.63 23.63
CA LEU A 135 8.59 -11.09 24.86
C LEU A 135 7.10 -10.72 24.70
N VAL A 136 6.67 -10.51 23.46
CA VAL A 136 5.29 -10.19 23.08
C VAL A 136 4.58 -11.47 22.65
N ARG A 137 3.30 -11.62 23.03
CA ARG A 137 2.51 -12.80 22.67
C ARG A 137 2.33 -12.88 21.15
N VAL A 138 2.57 -14.07 20.60
CA VAL A 138 2.42 -14.37 19.19
C VAL A 138 1.14 -15.18 18.99
N PHE A 139 0.35 -14.83 17.98
CA PHE A 139 -0.89 -15.51 17.63
C PHE A 139 -0.85 -15.93 16.16
N LEU A 140 -1.15 -17.19 15.91
CA LEU A 140 -1.31 -17.74 14.57
C LEU A 140 -2.78 -17.69 14.16
N CYS A 141 -3.10 -16.99 13.06
CA CYS A 141 -4.44 -16.93 12.49
C CYS A 141 -5.57 -16.78 13.53
N PRO A 142 -5.50 -15.79 14.45
CA PRO A 142 -6.40 -15.71 15.60
C PRO A 142 -7.87 -15.62 15.21
N SER A 143 -8.72 -16.30 15.98
CA SER A 143 -10.18 -16.25 15.87
C SER A 143 -10.76 -15.03 16.60
N GLN A 144 -12.06 -14.76 16.41
CA GLN A 144 -12.77 -13.74 17.19
C GLN A 144 -12.64 -13.94 18.70
N ASN A 145 -12.62 -15.20 19.13
CA ASN A 145 -12.53 -15.53 20.55
C ASN A 145 -11.13 -15.21 21.10
N ASP A 146 -10.09 -15.44 20.30
CA ASP A 146 -8.72 -15.06 20.66
C ASP A 146 -8.60 -13.54 20.76
N PHE A 147 -9.23 -12.82 19.84
CA PHE A 147 -9.28 -11.36 19.88
C PHE A 147 -9.96 -10.82 21.13
N SER A 148 -11.15 -11.31 21.44
CA SER A 148 -11.92 -10.82 22.58
C SER A 148 -11.29 -11.16 23.93
N ARG A 149 -10.59 -12.30 24.05
CA ARG A 149 -10.03 -12.77 25.32
C ARG A 149 -8.58 -12.37 25.55
N TYR A 150 -7.76 -12.32 24.50
CA TYR A 150 -6.29 -12.30 24.68
C TYR A 150 -5.58 -11.18 23.94
N ILE A 151 -6.09 -10.74 22.79
CA ILE A 151 -5.39 -9.77 21.92
C ILE A 151 -5.85 -8.34 22.18
N SER A 152 -7.17 -8.11 22.28
CA SER A 152 -7.72 -6.76 22.40
C SER A 152 -7.14 -6.02 23.61
N GLY A 153 -6.57 -4.84 23.36
CA GLY A 153 -5.95 -3.98 24.39
C GLY A 153 -4.54 -4.41 24.82
N ASN A 154 -3.96 -5.45 24.23
CA ASN A 154 -2.62 -5.92 24.52
C ASN A 154 -1.72 -5.79 23.29
N GLU A 155 -0.43 -5.55 23.50
CA GLU A 155 0.56 -5.67 22.42
C GLU A 155 0.62 -7.13 21.95
N SER A 156 0.62 -7.35 20.63
CA SER A 156 0.58 -8.70 20.06
C SER A 156 1.22 -8.77 18.68
N VAL A 157 1.85 -9.92 18.38
CA VAL A 157 2.31 -10.27 17.04
C VAL A 157 1.31 -11.24 16.42
N ILE A 158 0.84 -10.95 15.22
CA ILE A 158 -0.16 -11.75 14.51
C ILE A 158 0.50 -12.30 13.25
N VAL A 159 0.66 -13.63 13.21
CA VAL A 159 1.18 -14.36 12.06
C VAL A 159 0.00 -14.88 11.26
N ARG A 160 -0.01 -14.59 9.96
CA ARG A 160 -1.12 -14.95 9.08
C ARG A 160 -0.67 -15.21 7.64
N PRO A 161 -1.49 -15.91 6.83
CA PRO A 161 -1.12 -16.25 5.47
C PRO A 161 -1.11 -15.01 4.57
N LEU A 162 -0.04 -14.84 3.81
CA LEU A 162 0.08 -13.89 2.72
C LEU A 162 -0.73 -14.43 1.52
N ILE A 163 -1.81 -13.74 1.18
CA ILE A 163 -2.64 -14.13 0.04
C ILE A 163 -1.91 -13.79 -1.27
N SER A 164 -1.98 -14.69 -2.24
CA SER A 164 -1.33 -14.55 -3.55
C SER A 164 -1.63 -13.20 -4.21
N GLU A 165 -0.64 -12.64 -4.91
CA GLU A 165 -0.71 -11.33 -5.58
C GLU A 165 -0.98 -10.14 -4.64
N ALA A 166 -0.80 -10.32 -3.32
CA ALA A 166 -0.75 -9.23 -2.37
C ALA A 166 0.20 -8.13 -2.86
N PRO A 167 -0.25 -6.87 -2.96
CA PRO A 167 0.59 -5.80 -3.41
C PRO A 167 1.54 -5.41 -2.27
N LEU A 168 2.83 -5.70 -2.48
CA LEU A 168 3.92 -5.41 -1.57
C LEU A 168 4.84 -4.33 -2.14
N GLN A 169 5.63 -3.73 -1.26
CA GLN A 169 6.70 -2.79 -1.59
C GLN A 169 7.95 -3.10 -0.76
N THR A 170 9.11 -2.75 -1.31
CA THR A 170 10.38 -2.87 -0.61
C THR A 170 10.92 -1.48 -0.30
N ILE A 171 11.14 -1.20 0.98
CA ILE A 171 11.66 0.08 1.46
C ILE A 171 12.97 -0.21 2.19
N GLN A 172 14.12 0.17 1.61
CA GLN A 172 15.44 -0.07 2.21
C GLN A 172 15.69 -1.56 2.58
N GLY A 173 15.18 -2.49 1.76
CA GLY A 173 15.29 -3.94 2.02
C GLY A 173 14.28 -4.48 3.04
N PHE A 174 13.35 -3.64 3.52
CA PHE A 174 12.22 -4.03 4.35
C PHE A 174 11.02 -4.37 3.46
N SER A 175 10.46 -5.57 3.61
CA SER A 175 9.27 -5.99 2.88
C SER A 175 8.00 -5.56 3.61
N ALA A 176 7.22 -4.68 2.99
CA ALA A 176 6.06 -4.05 3.59
C ALA A 176 4.84 -4.12 2.66
N PRO A 177 3.61 -4.02 3.20
CA PRO A 177 2.41 -3.90 2.39
C PRO A 177 2.37 -2.54 1.67
N THR A 178 1.75 -2.49 0.49
CA THR A 178 1.27 -1.21 -0.06
C THR A 178 -0.04 -0.79 0.60
N ILE A 179 -0.42 0.47 0.43
CA ILE A 179 -1.68 0.98 0.94
C ILE A 179 -2.91 0.30 0.31
N GLU A 180 -2.81 -0.17 -0.95
CA GLU A 180 -3.86 -0.98 -1.58
C GLU A 180 -4.09 -2.29 -0.85
N LYS A 181 -3.03 -2.96 -0.37
CA LYS A 181 -3.17 -4.17 0.43
C LYS A 181 -3.93 -3.88 1.71
N ILE A 182 -3.51 -2.84 2.42
CA ILE A 182 -4.11 -2.42 3.69
C ILE A 182 -5.60 -2.09 3.51
N LEU A 183 -5.98 -1.32 2.48
CA LEU A 183 -7.38 -1.00 2.23
C LEU A 183 -8.24 -2.28 2.07
N VAL A 184 -7.74 -3.26 1.32
CA VAL A 184 -8.44 -4.54 1.11
C VAL A 184 -8.51 -5.36 2.40
N ASP A 185 -7.41 -5.46 3.14
CA ASP A 185 -7.38 -6.20 4.40
C ASP A 185 -8.35 -5.58 5.42
N VAL A 186 -8.31 -4.25 5.62
CA VAL A 186 -9.23 -3.49 6.49
C VAL A 186 -10.70 -3.71 6.14
N ALA A 187 -11.03 -3.95 4.88
CA ALA A 187 -12.43 -4.12 4.47
C ALA A 187 -13.11 -5.39 5.00
N GLY A 188 -12.36 -6.39 5.48
CA GLY A 188 -13.00 -7.63 5.92
C GLY A 188 -12.13 -8.60 6.69
N ASP A 189 -10.96 -8.17 7.17
CA ASP A 189 -10.15 -8.97 8.08
C ASP A 189 -10.54 -8.62 9.52
N LEU A 190 -10.69 -9.66 10.33
CA LEU A 190 -11.19 -9.61 11.70
C LEU A 190 -10.29 -8.74 12.60
N GLU A 191 -8.99 -8.69 12.27
CA GLU A 191 -8.01 -7.85 12.92
C GLU A 191 -8.29 -6.35 12.78
N PHE A 192 -9.22 -5.94 11.91
CA PHE A 192 -9.65 -4.56 11.71
C PHE A 192 -11.14 -4.36 12.00
N ASP A 193 -11.79 -5.23 12.78
CA ASP A 193 -13.19 -5.06 13.17
C ASP A 193 -13.47 -3.74 13.91
N PHE A 194 -12.45 -3.11 14.49
CA PHE A 194 -12.55 -1.76 15.07
C PHE A 194 -12.74 -0.65 14.02
N LEU A 195 -12.47 -0.92 12.74
CA LEU A 195 -12.68 -0.04 11.58
C LEU A 195 -13.99 -0.39 10.85
N GLN A 196 -15.09 -0.62 11.55
CA GLN A 196 -16.38 -0.95 10.92
C GLN A 196 -17.38 0.22 10.98
N GLY A 197 -18.50 0.08 10.27
CA GLY A 197 -19.57 1.09 10.27
C GLY A 197 -19.14 2.41 9.61
N ALA A 198 -19.31 3.53 10.31
CA ALA A 198 -18.91 4.84 9.76
C ALA A 198 -17.38 4.99 9.67
N GLU A 199 -16.63 4.32 10.53
CA GLU A 199 -15.17 4.48 10.66
C GLU A 199 -14.44 4.05 9.39
N ILE A 200 -14.86 2.94 8.77
CA ILE A 200 -14.25 2.48 7.50
C ILE A 200 -14.35 3.53 6.40
N SER A 201 -15.47 4.26 6.36
CA SER A 201 -15.72 5.29 5.35
C SER A 201 -14.84 6.52 5.59
N TYR A 202 -14.57 6.87 6.85
CA TYR A 202 -13.59 7.90 7.19
C TYR A 202 -12.17 7.46 6.86
N PHE A 203 -11.81 6.23 7.21
CA PHE A 203 -10.51 5.64 6.94
C PHE A 203 -10.18 5.68 5.44
N TYR A 204 -11.06 5.13 4.60
CA TYR A 204 -10.87 5.12 3.15
C TYR A 204 -10.74 6.53 2.58
N ARG A 205 -11.59 7.47 3.01
CA ARG A 205 -11.52 8.88 2.57
C ARG A 205 -10.20 9.53 2.92
N ASN A 206 -9.71 9.35 4.15
CA ASN A 206 -8.44 9.91 4.60
C ASN A 206 -7.26 9.33 3.82
N VAL A 207 -7.26 8.01 3.60
CA VAL A 207 -6.24 7.33 2.79
C VAL A 207 -6.25 7.84 1.36
N VAL A 208 -7.43 7.85 0.71
CA VAL A 208 -7.58 8.30 -0.68
C VAL A 208 -7.19 9.76 -0.82
N GLN A 209 -7.50 10.64 0.13
CA GLN A 209 -7.10 12.05 0.08
C GLN A 209 -5.58 12.24 0.13
N ARG A 210 -4.87 11.43 0.93
CA ARG A 210 -3.43 11.59 1.21
C ARG A 210 -2.50 10.78 0.31
N HIS A 211 -2.99 9.70 -0.31
CA HIS A 211 -2.17 8.76 -1.07
C HIS A 211 -2.68 8.51 -2.48
N ASN A 212 -1.73 8.25 -3.39
CA ASN A 212 -2.04 7.78 -4.73
C ASN A 212 -2.35 6.28 -4.66
N ILE A 213 -3.61 5.94 -4.89
CA ILE A 213 -4.11 4.56 -4.87
C ILE A 213 -4.23 4.06 -6.30
N SER A 214 -3.57 2.96 -6.60
CA SER A 214 -3.74 2.27 -7.86
C SER A 214 -5.04 1.46 -7.86
N LYS A 215 -6.10 1.93 -8.55
CA LYS A 215 -7.38 1.22 -8.66
C LYS A 215 -7.18 -0.18 -9.24
N SER A 216 -6.27 -0.34 -10.19
CA SER A 216 -5.98 -1.64 -10.79
C SER A 216 -5.37 -2.64 -9.80
N LYS A 217 -4.37 -2.22 -9.00
CA LYS A 217 -3.78 -3.07 -7.95
C LYS A 217 -4.78 -3.40 -6.84
N LEU A 218 -5.51 -2.37 -6.37
CA LEU A 218 -6.54 -2.49 -5.34
C LEU A 218 -7.58 -3.54 -5.72
N LEU A 219 -8.19 -3.39 -6.90
CA LEU A 219 -9.28 -4.28 -7.32
C LEU A 219 -8.80 -5.68 -7.70
N ARG A 220 -7.57 -5.83 -8.19
CA ARG A 220 -6.97 -7.17 -8.42
C ARG A 220 -6.84 -7.93 -7.11
N TYR A 221 -6.26 -7.31 -6.08
CA TYR A 221 -6.09 -7.94 -4.78
C TYR A 221 -7.43 -8.16 -4.06
N ALA A 222 -8.38 -7.21 -4.17
CA ALA A 222 -9.73 -7.39 -3.65
C ALA A 222 -10.47 -8.59 -4.28
N THR A 223 -10.26 -8.86 -5.57
CA THR A 223 -10.77 -10.08 -6.24
C THR A 223 -10.14 -11.33 -5.64
N ARG A 224 -8.82 -11.37 -5.42
CA ARG A 224 -8.14 -12.51 -4.76
C ARG A 224 -8.65 -12.77 -3.34
N ARG A 225 -9.06 -11.72 -2.64
CA ARG A 225 -9.65 -11.77 -1.28
C ARG A 225 -11.16 -11.98 -1.27
N GLY A 226 -11.81 -12.20 -2.42
CA GLY A 226 -13.25 -12.46 -2.52
C GLY A 226 -14.15 -11.27 -2.15
N ARG A 227 -13.61 -10.04 -2.10
CA ARG A 227 -14.32 -8.84 -1.58
C ARG A 227 -14.28 -7.65 -2.52
N ARG A 228 -14.18 -7.92 -3.83
CA ARG A 228 -14.05 -6.89 -4.89
C ARG A 228 -15.16 -5.83 -4.83
N LEU A 229 -16.43 -6.25 -4.78
CA LEU A 229 -17.57 -5.34 -4.83
C LEU A 229 -17.58 -4.37 -3.64
N GLN A 230 -17.34 -4.90 -2.43
CA GLN A 230 -17.27 -4.12 -1.20
C GLN A 230 -16.14 -3.07 -1.27
N VAL A 231 -14.92 -3.50 -1.63
CA VAL A 231 -13.77 -2.60 -1.76
C VAL A 231 -13.99 -1.55 -2.84
N GLU A 232 -14.59 -1.92 -3.97
CA GLU A 232 -14.88 -0.97 -5.05
C GLU A 232 -15.90 0.10 -4.60
N GLN A 233 -16.96 -0.30 -3.89
CA GLN A 233 -17.94 0.64 -3.33
C GLN A 233 -17.29 1.59 -2.31
N LEU A 234 -16.53 1.06 -1.34
CA LEU A 234 -15.81 1.87 -0.35
C LEU A 234 -14.85 2.86 -1.03
N TYR A 235 -14.11 2.41 -2.03
CA TYR A 235 -13.19 3.26 -2.79
C TYR A 235 -13.92 4.36 -3.57
N LEU A 236 -14.99 4.03 -4.29
CA LEU A 236 -15.77 5.01 -5.07
C LEU A 236 -16.45 6.06 -4.19
N ASN A 237 -16.98 5.66 -3.03
CA ASN A 237 -17.59 6.58 -2.06
C ASN A 237 -16.57 7.53 -1.41
N SER A 238 -15.27 7.29 -1.62
CA SER A 238 -14.16 8.01 -1.01
C SER A 238 -13.41 8.94 -1.97
N LEU A 239 -13.78 8.95 -3.25
CA LEU A 239 -13.22 9.83 -4.29
C LEU A 239 -13.85 11.22 -4.24
#